data_AF-A0A7Z7PXS6-F1
#
_entry.id   AF-A0A7Z7PXS6-F1
#
_cell.length_a   1.000
_cell.length_b   1.000
_cell.length_c   1.000
_cell.angle_alpha   90.00
_cell.angle_beta   90.00
_cell.angle_gamma   90.00
#
_symmetry.space_group_name_H-M   'P 1'
#
loop_
_entity.id
_entity.type
_entity.pdbx_description
1 polymer ?
#
loop_
_entity_poly.entity_id
_entity_poly.type
_entity_poly.pdbx_seq_one_letter_code
_entity_poly.pdbx_strand_id
1 'polypeptide(L)'
;MKMIIRLFVIFFLISAVLIPAQYKNTDVEGVYNGGGTSFIIKKDNTFLVVAMGTLIKGMWGIDKNIITLTPKNPDAPFYLYARKNPDIKGGMRLMISGNDSANDIYVGTFPNKMKRLFNEDANCFDYPYVHHSKELPEILTFIDQTKSDNPYQMQAQNMMQHFRTAGYNDFIVQYMSPGLYHNPFRFEIKKEGLKSLSDTDRKMIKKQNLKEFFKNEKELQFLEDSFDMAYSTDFKLVNYAYNTNDDMSEKIDIAQYKYDPVRNVYVNPYAPAKSLNYKSDDFHYTDVLMKFERVKSENKTVPDFKPLPGSVFVAKCQ
;
A
#
# COMPACT_ATOMS: atom_id res chain seq x y z
N MET A 1 -29.04 -46.14 -25.99
CA MET A 1 -29.35 -45.56 -24.66
C MET A 1 -28.19 -44.79 -24.01
N LYS A 2 -26.93 -45.26 -24.08
CA LYS A 2 -25.76 -44.55 -23.48
C LYS A 2 -25.38 -43.22 -24.14
N MET A 3 -25.77 -42.98 -25.40
CA MET A 3 -25.40 -41.76 -26.15
C MET A 3 -26.31 -40.56 -25.82
N ILE A 4 -27.59 -40.82 -25.53
CA ILE A 4 -28.58 -39.77 -25.17
C ILE A 4 -28.28 -39.19 -23.78
N ILE A 5 -27.81 -40.03 -22.85
CA ILE A 5 -27.43 -39.61 -21.48
C ILE A 5 -26.18 -38.72 -21.51
N ARG A 6 -25.22 -38.97 -22.43
CA ARG A 6 -24.01 -38.14 -22.56
C ARG A 6 -24.30 -36.75 -23.15
N LEU A 7 -25.28 -36.61 -24.04
CA LEU A 7 -25.69 -35.29 -24.56
C LEU A 7 -26.39 -34.45 -23.50
N PHE A 8 -27.21 -35.04 -22.63
CA PHE A 8 -27.89 -34.32 -21.55
C PHE A 8 -26.93 -33.77 -20.49
N VAL A 9 -25.86 -34.52 -20.16
CA VAL A 9 -24.85 -34.06 -19.20
C VAL A 9 -24.02 -32.90 -19.75
N ILE A 10 -23.71 -32.90 -21.05
CA ILE A 10 -23.00 -31.79 -21.70
C ILE A 10 -23.89 -30.54 -21.79
N PHE A 11 -25.18 -30.69 -22.06
CA PHE A 11 -26.12 -29.56 -22.10
C PHE A 11 -26.30 -28.92 -20.71
N PHE A 12 -26.35 -29.72 -19.64
CA PHE A 12 -26.45 -29.22 -18.26
C PHE A 12 -25.17 -28.51 -17.78
N LEU A 13 -24.00 -28.99 -18.21
CA LEU A 13 -22.70 -28.37 -17.92
C LEU A 13 -22.50 -27.04 -18.68
N ILE A 14 -23.05 -26.89 -19.89
CA ILE A 14 -22.97 -25.63 -20.64
C ILE A 14 -23.95 -24.58 -20.10
N SER A 15 -25.11 -24.98 -19.57
CA SER A 15 -26.05 -24.05 -18.92
C SER A 15 -25.59 -23.52 -17.56
N ALA A 16 -24.72 -24.25 -16.86
CA ALA A 16 -24.19 -23.83 -15.55
C ALA A 16 -23.02 -22.83 -15.65
N VAL A 17 -22.39 -22.72 -16.84
CA VAL A 17 -21.19 -21.87 -17.05
C VAL A 17 -21.51 -20.58 -17.82
N LEU A 18 -22.76 -20.38 -18.26
CA LEU A 18 -23.19 -19.22 -19.06
C LEU A 18 -24.31 -18.40 -18.39
N ILE A 19 -24.22 -18.19 -17.08
CA ILE A 19 -24.96 -17.09 -16.44
C ILE A 19 -23.94 -16.12 -15.82
N PRO A 20 -23.32 -15.21 -16.60
CA PRO A 20 -23.23 -13.87 -16.05
C PRO A 20 -24.69 -13.45 -15.87
N ALA A 21 -25.13 -13.35 -14.61
CA ALA A 21 -26.42 -12.76 -14.30
C ALA A 21 -26.42 -11.37 -14.91
N GLN A 22 -27.01 -11.22 -16.10
CA GLN A 22 -27.24 -9.95 -16.75
C GLN A 22 -28.33 -9.24 -15.94
N TYR A 23 -27.96 -8.72 -14.78
CA TYR A 23 -28.74 -7.68 -14.12
C TYR A 23 -28.69 -6.46 -15.03
N LYS A 24 -29.83 -6.24 -15.67
CA LYS A 24 -30.22 -5.09 -16.47
C LYS A 24 -29.59 -3.81 -15.91
N ASN A 25 -28.63 -3.23 -16.66
CA ASN A 25 -27.98 -1.93 -16.46
C ASN A 25 -28.64 -1.01 -15.41
N THR A 26 -28.33 -1.21 -14.13
CA THR A 26 -28.42 -0.12 -13.16
C THR A 26 -27.25 0.79 -13.46
N ASP A 27 -27.50 1.93 -14.10
CA ASP A 27 -26.52 2.99 -14.36
C ASP A 27 -26.00 3.57 -13.02
N VAL A 28 -25.12 2.81 -12.38
CA VAL A 28 -24.48 3.14 -11.10
C VAL A 28 -23.12 3.78 -11.30
N GLU A 29 -22.61 3.80 -12.53
CA GLU A 29 -21.34 4.42 -12.87
C GLU A 29 -21.45 5.94 -12.68
N GLY A 30 -20.51 6.57 -11.99
CA GLY A 30 -20.53 8.01 -11.78
C GLY A 30 -19.92 8.42 -10.43
N VAL A 31 -20.07 9.70 -10.12
CA VAL A 31 -19.59 10.29 -8.87
C VAL A 31 -20.74 10.47 -7.90
N TYR A 32 -20.55 10.05 -6.66
CA TYR A 32 -21.52 10.20 -5.58
C TYR A 32 -20.83 10.92 -4.43
N ASN A 33 -21.21 12.18 -4.21
CA ASN A 33 -20.59 13.04 -3.19
C ASN A 33 -21.57 13.28 -2.03
N GLY A 34 -21.10 13.07 -0.80
CA GLY A 34 -21.87 13.36 0.40
C GLY A 34 -20.96 13.45 1.63
N GLY A 35 -21.15 14.49 2.44
CA GLY A 35 -20.48 14.63 3.75
C GLY A 35 -18.95 14.68 3.67
N GLY A 36 -18.39 15.32 2.64
CA GLY A 36 -16.93 15.43 2.46
C GLY A 36 -16.25 14.17 1.92
N THR A 37 -17.02 13.15 1.53
CA THR A 37 -16.53 11.92 0.90
C THR A 37 -17.14 11.78 -0.49
N SER A 38 -16.32 11.39 -1.47
CA SER A 38 -16.73 11.14 -2.85
C SER A 38 -16.44 9.70 -3.23
N PHE A 39 -17.47 9.01 -3.72
CA PHE A 39 -17.38 7.67 -4.28
C PHE A 39 -17.41 7.78 -5.80
N ILE A 40 -16.38 7.32 -6.47
CA ILE A 40 -16.28 7.29 -7.93
C ILE A 40 -16.41 5.84 -8.38
N ILE A 41 -17.52 5.52 -9.05
CA ILE A 41 -17.83 4.18 -9.55
C ILE A 41 -17.54 4.15 -11.04
N LYS A 42 -16.58 3.32 -11.47
CA LYS A 42 -16.14 3.25 -12.87
C LYS A 42 -16.69 2.04 -13.60
N LYS A 43 -16.69 2.11 -14.93
CA LYS A 43 -17.20 1.07 -15.85
C LYS A 43 -16.39 -0.23 -15.81
N ASP A 44 -15.13 -0.15 -15.40
CA ASP A 44 -14.18 -1.26 -15.36
C ASP A 44 -14.30 -2.10 -14.07
N ASN A 45 -15.42 -1.99 -13.35
CA ASN A 45 -15.69 -2.61 -12.05
C ASN A 45 -14.75 -2.18 -10.92
N THR A 46 -14.03 -1.06 -11.08
CA THR A 46 -13.23 -0.49 -9.99
C THR A 46 -13.86 0.79 -9.44
N PHE A 47 -13.48 1.15 -8.22
CA PHE A 47 -13.95 2.39 -7.57
C PHE A 47 -12.80 3.14 -6.91
N LEU A 48 -13.02 4.43 -6.69
CA LEU A 48 -12.24 5.26 -5.79
C LEU A 48 -13.13 5.86 -4.71
N VAL A 49 -12.60 5.97 -3.49
CA VAL A 49 -13.16 6.83 -2.44
C VAL A 49 -12.12 7.91 -2.16
N VAL A 50 -12.55 9.16 -2.28
CA VAL A 50 -11.73 10.34 -1.99
C VAL A 50 -12.38 11.07 -0.82
N ALA A 51 -11.61 11.27 0.23
CA ALA A 51 -11.95 12.12 1.36
C ALA A 51 -10.69 12.90 1.78
N MET A 52 -10.82 13.82 2.73
CA MET A 52 -9.68 14.59 3.24
C MET A 52 -8.56 13.63 3.71
N GLY A 53 -7.40 13.70 3.04
CA GLY A 53 -6.24 12.86 3.34
C GLY A 53 -6.42 11.36 3.10
N THR A 54 -7.49 10.93 2.42
CA THR A 54 -7.80 9.50 2.23
C THR A 54 -8.12 9.20 0.77
N LEU A 55 -7.44 8.18 0.23
CA LEU A 55 -7.70 7.61 -1.08
C LEU A 55 -7.82 6.09 -0.95
N ILE A 56 -8.99 5.54 -1.26
CA ILE A 56 -9.26 4.10 -1.25
C ILE A 56 -9.56 3.65 -2.67
N LYS A 57 -8.88 2.61 -3.15
CA LYS A 57 -9.15 1.95 -4.42
C LYS A 57 -9.68 0.54 -4.16
N GLY A 58 -10.51 0.02 -5.05
CA GLY A 58 -10.96 -1.36 -4.96
C GLY A 58 -11.86 -1.79 -6.11
N MET A 59 -12.57 -2.90 -5.93
CA MET A 59 -13.53 -3.42 -6.90
C MET A 59 -14.97 -3.30 -6.39
N TRP A 60 -15.92 -3.15 -7.29
CA TRP A 60 -17.34 -3.15 -6.94
C TRP A 60 -18.10 -4.27 -7.65
N GLY A 61 -19.20 -4.69 -7.01
CA GLY A 61 -20.16 -5.64 -7.57
C GLY A 61 -21.57 -5.34 -7.10
N ILE A 62 -22.56 -5.80 -7.86
CA ILE A 62 -23.98 -5.62 -7.55
C ILE A 62 -24.63 -6.98 -7.31
N ASP A 63 -25.36 -7.08 -6.21
CA ASP A 63 -26.34 -8.14 -5.97
C ASP A 63 -27.71 -7.50 -5.77
N LYS A 64 -28.66 -7.82 -6.65
CA LYS A 64 -30.01 -7.21 -6.70
C LYS A 64 -29.93 -5.67 -6.79
N ASN A 65 -30.28 -4.98 -5.71
CA ASN A 65 -30.26 -3.53 -5.59
C ASN A 65 -29.17 -3.04 -4.61
N ILE A 66 -28.19 -3.88 -4.28
CA ILE A 66 -27.10 -3.54 -3.37
C ILE A 66 -25.80 -3.51 -4.15
N ILE A 67 -25.13 -2.36 -4.17
CA ILE A 67 -23.74 -2.26 -4.60
C ILE A 67 -22.83 -2.46 -3.39
N THR A 68 -21.83 -3.32 -3.55
CA THR A 68 -20.76 -3.56 -2.57
C THR A 68 -19.44 -3.11 -3.15
N LEU A 69 -18.81 -2.13 -2.50
CA LEU A 69 -17.47 -1.65 -2.82
C LEU A 69 -16.49 -2.37 -1.90
N THR A 70 -15.61 -3.20 -2.45
CA THR A 70 -14.61 -3.98 -1.71
C THR A 70 -13.24 -3.34 -1.86
N PRO A 71 -12.71 -2.66 -0.83
CA PRO A 71 -11.39 -2.05 -0.85
C PRO A 71 -10.28 -3.05 -1.20
N LYS A 72 -9.29 -2.60 -1.96
CA LYS A 72 -8.00 -3.29 -2.12
C LYS A 72 -7.17 -3.03 -0.86
N ASN A 73 -7.38 -3.85 0.16
CA ASN A 73 -6.59 -3.81 1.38
C ASN A 73 -5.15 -4.31 1.11
N PRO A 74 -4.17 -3.89 1.93
CA PRO A 74 -2.85 -4.48 1.90
C PRO A 74 -2.91 -6.01 2.10
N ASP A 75 -2.05 -6.75 1.40
CA ASP A 75 -1.98 -8.21 1.52
C ASP A 75 -1.00 -8.67 2.63
N ALA A 76 -0.25 -7.73 3.19
CA ALA A 76 0.72 -7.94 4.26
C ALA A 76 0.90 -6.66 5.10
N PRO A 77 1.30 -6.79 6.38
CA PRO A 77 1.61 -5.65 7.23
C PRO A 77 2.92 -4.96 6.85
N PHE A 78 3.89 -5.67 6.27
CA PHE A 78 5.18 -5.09 5.89
C PHE A 78 5.50 -5.32 4.41
N TYR A 79 5.95 -4.25 3.75
CA TYR A 79 6.64 -4.33 2.48
C TYR A 79 8.07 -3.83 2.64
N LEU A 80 9.04 -4.69 2.29
CA LEU A 80 10.46 -4.33 2.31
C LEU A 80 10.90 -3.94 0.91
N TYR A 81 11.49 -2.76 0.78
CA TYR A 81 12.19 -2.31 -0.41
C TYR A 81 13.68 -2.23 -0.09
N ALA A 82 14.53 -2.71 -1.00
CA ALA A 82 15.94 -2.86 -0.72
C ALA A 82 16.82 -2.44 -1.90
N ARG A 83 18.02 -1.95 -1.59
CA ARG A 83 19.07 -1.71 -2.57
C ARG A 83 20.44 -2.06 -2.01
N LYS A 84 21.40 -2.20 -2.93
CA LYS A 84 22.82 -2.22 -2.58
C LYS A 84 23.29 -0.78 -2.52
N ASN A 85 23.81 -0.37 -1.39
CA ASN A 85 24.38 0.94 -1.20
C ASN A 85 25.90 0.80 -0.99
N PRO A 86 26.72 1.18 -1.98
CA PRO A 86 28.17 1.08 -1.90
C PRO A 86 28.81 1.94 -0.80
N ASP A 87 28.10 2.94 -0.28
CA ASP A 87 28.58 3.80 0.80
C ASP A 87 28.47 3.14 2.18
N ILE A 88 27.61 2.12 2.32
CA ILE A 88 27.48 1.33 3.55
C ILE A 88 28.56 0.24 3.53
N LYS A 89 29.69 0.50 4.20
CA LYS A 89 30.86 -0.39 4.23
C LYS A 89 30.70 -1.64 5.11
N GLY A 90 29.69 -1.67 5.98
CA GLY A 90 29.38 -2.82 6.82
C GLY A 90 28.01 -2.69 7.49
N GLY A 91 27.37 -3.83 7.73
CA GLY A 91 26.05 -3.90 8.34
C GLY A 91 24.93 -3.46 7.40
N MET A 92 23.92 -2.78 7.94
CA MET A 92 22.76 -2.33 7.19
C MET A 92 22.22 -0.98 7.68
N ARG A 93 21.48 -0.32 6.79
CA ARG A 93 20.61 0.81 7.10
C ARG A 93 19.15 0.39 6.91
N LEU A 94 18.31 0.68 7.89
CA LEU A 94 16.89 0.37 7.88
C LEU A 94 16.10 1.65 8.13
N MET A 95 15.38 2.11 7.11
CA MET A 95 14.40 3.16 7.24
C MET A 95 13.01 2.56 7.40
N ILE A 96 12.16 3.16 8.22
CA ILE A 96 10.74 2.83 8.27
C ILE A 96 9.86 4.00 7.81
N SER A 97 8.98 3.69 6.87
CA SER A 97 7.92 4.54 6.35
C SER A 97 6.60 4.10 6.99
N GLY A 98 6.05 4.99 7.82
CA GLY A 98 4.84 4.76 8.61
C GLY A 98 4.93 5.50 9.94
N ASN A 99 3.84 6.11 10.39
CA ASN A 99 3.81 6.98 11.57
C ASN A 99 3.06 6.36 12.76
N ASP A 100 3.22 5.06 12.97
CA ASP A 100 2.36 4.32 13.90
C ASP A 100 3.19 3.61 14.99
N SER A 101 3.83 4.44 15.81
CA SER A 101 4.73 4.07 16.89
C SER A 101 4.06 3.33 18.06
N ALA A 102 2.73 3.38 18.13
CA ALA A 102 1.94 2.70 19.16
C ALA A 102 1.84 1.18 18.93
N ASN A 103 2.16 0.70 17.72
CA ASN A 103 1.97 -0.69 17.33
C ASN A 103 3.00 -1.64 17.93
N ASP A 104 2.58 -2.89 18.17
CA ASP A 104 3.42 -3.91 18.79
C ASP A 104 4.18 -4.71 17.73
N ILE A 105 5.19 -4.05 17.18
CA ILE A 105 5.98 -4.55 16.06
C ILE A 105 7.36 -4.97 16.55
N TYR A 106 7.83 -6.12 16.06
CA TYR A 106 9.15 -6.66 16.35
C TYR A 106 9.95 -6.89 15.07
N VAL A 107 11.25 -6.62 15.12
CA VAL A 107 12.17 -6.79 14.00
C VAL A 107 13.49 -7.41 14.45
N GLY A 108 14.10 -8.23 13.61
CA GLY A 108 15.46 -8.75 13.83
C GLY A 108 15.69 -10.12 13.20
N THR A 109 16.59 -10.90 13.81
CA THR A 109 16.81 -12.30 13.44
C THR A 109 16.05 -13.21 14.39
N PHE A 110 15.04 -13.90 13.86
CA PHE A 110 14.21 -14.81 14.62
C PHE A 110 14.98 -16.11 15.00
N PRO A 111 14.74 -16.72 16.17
CA PRO A 111 13.93 -16.21 17.30
C PRO A 111 14.71 -15.27 18.24
N ASN A 112 16.03 -15.38 18.28
CA ASN A 112 16.82 -14.96 19.44
C ASN A 112 17.27 -13.49 19.43
N LYS A 113 17.13 -12.78 18.30
CA LYS A 113 17.55 -11.39 18.15
C LYS A 113 16.40 -10.47 17.72
N MET A 114 15.18 -10.80 18.11
CA MET A 114 14.03 -9.93 17.88
C MET A 114 14.04 -8.78 18.90
N LYS A 115 13.84 -7.55 18.43
CA LYS A 115 13.66 -6.36 19.27
C LYS A 115 12.36 -5.67 18.90
N ARG A 116 11.78 -4.94 19.86
CA ARG A 116 10.66 -4.05 19.55
C ARG A 116 11.13 -2.99 18.56
N LEU A 117 10.29 -2.63 17.61
CA LEU A 117 10.64 -1.66 16.59
C LEU A 117 10.75 -0.26 17.21
N PHE A 118 9.69 0.20 17.88
CA PHE A 118 9.65 1.45 18.64
C PHE A 118 9.54 1.17 20.15
N ASN A 119 10.02 2.08 21.00
CA ASN A 119 9.73 1.98 22.44
C ASN A 119 8.24 2.17 22.72
N GLU A 120 7.80 1.67 23.88
CA GLU A 120 6.47 2.01 24.40
C GLU A 120 6.35 3.54 24.55
N ASP A 121 5.14 4.05 24.31
CA ASP A 121 4.77 5.47 24.40
C ASP A 121 5.61 6.43 23.54
N ALA A 122 6.23 5.92 22.48
CA ALA A 122 7.02 6.75 21.59
C ALA A 122 6.11 7.77 20.87
N ASN A 123 6.30 9.05 21.17
CA ASN A 123 5.34 10.12 20.89
C ASN A 123 5.88 11.29 20.07
N CYS A 124 7.19 11.33 19.81
CA CYS A 124 7.86 12.45 19.14
C CYS A 124 8.97 11.93 18.24
N PHE A 125 8.89 12.23 16.95
CA PHE A 125 9.88 11.77 16.00
C PHE A 125 10.13 12.77 14.88
N ASP A 126 11.40 12.88 14.48
CA ASP A 126 11.81 13.61 13.30
C ASP A 126 11.92 12.62 12.13
N TYR A 127 11.09 12.81 11.10
CA TYR A 127 11.21 12.05 9.86
C TYR A 127 12.51 12.46 9.14
N PRO A 128 13.28 11.53 8.54
CA PRO A 128 13.01 10.09 8.37
C PRO A 128 13.49 9.20 9.53
N TYR A 129 12.80 8.09 9.76
CA TYR A 129 13.14 7.11 10.81
C TYR A 129 14.21 6.13 10.33
N VAL A 130 15.48 6.46 10.53
CA VAL A 130 16.62 5.69 10.02
C VAL A 130 17.43 5.05 11.15
N HIS A 131 17.57 3.73 11.10
CA HIS A 131 18.42 2.96 12.00
C HIS A 131 19.64 2.41 11.26
N HIS A 132 20.81 2.50 11.90
CA HIS A 132 22.05 1.90 11.42
C HIS A 132 22.45 0.73 12.31
N SER A 133 22.58 -0.45 11.71
CA SER A 133 23.04 -1.66 12.39
C SER A 133 24.41 -2.06 11.83
N LYS A 134 25.30 -2.55 12.71
CA LYS A 134 26.57 -3.18 12.30
C LYS A 134 26.37 -4.61 11.81
N GLU A 135 25.22 -5.21 12.11
CA GLU A 135 24.84 -6.55 11.66
C GLU A 135 23.98 -6.45 10.38
N LEU A 136 24.25 -7.34 9.42
CA LEU A 136 23.40 -7.60 8.27
C LEU A 136 22.99 -9.08 8.33
N PRO A 137 21.77 -9.41 8.76
CA PRO A 137 21.33 -10.79 8.81
C PRO A 137 21.07 -11.34 7.40
N GLU A 138 21.16 -12.65 7.22
CA GLU A 138 20.73 -13.30 5.97
C GLU A 138 19.20 -13.18 5.79
N ILE A 139 18.47 -13.27 6.91
CA ILE A 139 17.02 -13.14 6.97
C ILE A 139 16.67 -12.04 7.97
N LEU A 140 15.98 -11.00 7.49
CA LEU A 140 15.35 -9.98 8.31
C LEU A 140 13.89 -10.38 8.55
N THR A 141 13.50 -10.44 9.82
CA THR A 141 12.15 -10.86 10.22
C THR A 141 11.37 -9.69 10.78
N PHE A 142 10.09 -9.60 10.42
CA PHE A 142 9.11 -8.68 11.01
C PHE A 142 7.93 -9.48 11.57
N ILE A 143 7.42 -9.05 12.73
CA ILE A 143 6.22 -9.59 13.37
C ILE A 143 5.37 -8.41 13.81
N ASP A 144 4.08 -8.43 13.44
CA ASP A 144 3.08 -7.50 13.95
C ASP A 144 2.12 -8.23 14.90
N GLN A 145 2.16 -7.86 16.18
CA GLN A 145 1.28 -8.36 17.24
C GLN A 145 0.25 -7.31 17.68
N THR A 146 0.11 -6.22 16.93
CA THR A 146 -0.90 -5.19 17.19
C THR A 146 -2.28 -5.83 17.16
N LYS A 147 -3.13 -5.50 18.14
CA LYS A 147 -4.52 -5.96 18.18
C LYS A 147 -5.39 -5.06 17.30
N SER A 148 -6.32 -5.66 16.56
CA SER A 148 -7.36 -4.93 15.83
C SER A 148 -8.68 -5.68 15.87
N ASP A 149 -9.77 -4.91 15.86
CA ASP A 149 -11.12 -5.42 15.71
C ASP A 149 -11.55 -5.50 14.23
N ASN A 150 -10.71 -5.04 13.29
CA ASN A 150 -10.97 -5.14 11.86
C ASN A 150 -10.64 -6.56 11.35
N PRO A 151 -11.61 -7.32 10.81
CA PRO A 151 -11.39 -8.71 10.42
C PRO A 151 -10.35 -8.89 9.30
N TYR A 152 -10.23 -7.92 8.37
CA TYR A 152 -9.20 -7.98 7.32
C TYR A 152 -7.81 -7.78 7.89
N GLN A 153 -7.70 -6.88 8.86
CA GLN A 153 -6.44 -6.67 9.53
C GLN A 153 -6.08 -7.85 10.43
N MET A 154 -7.05 -8.46 11.13
CA MET A 154 -6.81 -9.66 11.95
C MET A 154 -6.21 -10.82 11.14
N GLN A 155 -6.57 -10.93 9.85
CA GLN A 155 -5.97 -11.90 8.93
C GLN A 155 -4.52 -11.54 8.57
N ALA A 156 -4.22 -10.24 8.48
CA ALA A 156 -2.88 -9.73 8.22
C ALA A 156 -1.96 -9.78 9.46
N GLN A 157 -2.54 -9.60 10.65
CA GLN A 157 -1.91 -9.64 11.96
C GLN A 157 -1.51 -11.07 12.33
N ASN A 158 -0.52 -11.21 13.22
CA ASN A 158 0.07 -12.51 13.58
C ASN A 158 0.72 -13.23 12.40
N MET A 159 1.12 -12.51 11.36
CA MET A 159 2.03 -13.00 10.33
C MET A 159 3.47 -12.64 10.70
N MET A 160 4.32 -13.66 10.75
CA MET A 160 5.76 -13.49 10.74
C MET A 160 6.21 -13.39 9.28
N GLN A 161 6.84 -12.28 8.90
CA GLN A 161 7.36 -12.09 7.55
C GLN A 161 8.88 -12.19 7.55
N HIS A 162 9.39 -13.15 6.79
CA HIS A 162 10.82 -13.32 6.54
C HIS A 162 11.21 -12.72 5.20
N PHE A 163 12.23 -11.86 5.22
CA PHE A 163 12.81 -11.27 4.03
C PHE A 163 14.27 -11.70 3.91
N ARG A 164 14.62 -12.34 2.80
CA ARG A 164 16.03 -12.64 2.48
C ARG A 164 16.71 -11.36 2.07
N THR A 165 17.81 -11.00 2.74
CA THR A 165 18.52 -9.75 2.45
C THR A 165 19.28 -9.82 1.13
N ALA A 166 19.69 -11.01 0.68
CA ALA A 166 20.29 -11.27 -0.64
C ALA A 166 21.45 -10.31 -1.00
N GLY A 167 22.21 -9.86 0.01
CA GLY A 167 23.32 -8.93 -0.16
C GLY A 167 22.92 -7.45 -0.37
N TYR A 168 21.64 -7.11 -0.23
CA TYR A 168 21.21 -5.73 0.01
C TYR A 168 21.63 -5.29 1.42
N ASN A 169 21.87 -3.99 1.60
CA ASN A 169 22.33 -3.41 2.87
C ASN A 169 21.65 -2.08 3.20
N ASP A 170 20.69 -1.65 2.38
CA ASP A 170 19.95 -0.40 2.54
C ASP A 170 18.48 -0.72 2.29
N PHE A 171 17.66 -0.53 3.31
CA PHE A 171 16.30 -1.05 3.39
C PHE A 171 15.32 0.06 3.74
N ILE A 172 14.14 0.03 3.12
CA ILE A 172 12.97 0.81 3.47
C ILE A 172 11.85 -0.18 3.79
N VAL A 173 11.34 -0.14 5.00
CA VAL A 173 10.17 -0.89 5.43
C VAL A 173 8.98 0.05 5.32
N GLN A 174 8.04 -0.28 4.47
CA GLN A 174 6.73 0.36 4.46
C GLN A 174 5.80 -0.48 5.34
N TYR A 175 5.37 0.10 6.46
CA TYR A 175 4.43 -0.56 7.36
C TYR A 175 3.00 -0.13 7.02
N MET A 176 2.15 -1.12 6.78
CA MET A 176 0.74 -0.96 6.44
C MET A 176 -0.08 -0.92 7.72
N SER A 177 -0.33 0.30 8.23
CA SER A 177 -1.02 0.48 9.50
C SER A 177 -2.46 -0.06 9.49
N PRO A 178 -2.98 -0.41 10.68
CA PRO A 178 -4.38 -0.75 10.90
C PRO A 178 -5.40 0.07 10.12
N GLY A 179 -5.23 1.39 10.11
CA GLY A 179 -6.17 2.32 9.49
C GLY A 179 -6.30 2.19 7.97
N LEU A 180 -5.35 1.53 7.30
CA LEU A 180 -5.37 1.28 5.86
C LEU A 180 -6.23 0.07 5.46
N TYR A 181 -6.61 -0.77 6.42
CA TYR A 181 -7.52 -1.88 6.18
C TYR A 181 -8.96 -1.37 6.30
N HIS A 182 -9.72 -1.48 5.22
CA HIS A 182 -11.08 -0.99 5.15
C HIS A 182 -12.07 -2.13 4.95
N ASN A 183 -13.20 -2.05 5.66
CA ASN A 183 -14.34 -2.93 5.43
C ASN A 183 -15.06 -2.55 4.12
N PRO A 184 -15.76 -3.49 3.48
CA PRO A 184 -16.59 -3.18 2.33
C PRO A 184 -17.65 -2.12 2.62
N PHE A 185 -17.82 -1.18 1.70
CA PHE A 185 -18.92 -0.21 1.73
C PHE A 185 -20.12 -0.80 1.01
N ARG A 186 -21.31 -0.73 1.63
CA ARG A 186 -22.53 -1.30 1.05
C ARG A 186 -23.61 -0.25 0.95
N PHE A 187 -24.17 -0.12 -0.24
CA PHE A 187 -25.23 0.85 -0.52
C PHE A 187 -26.42 0.19 -1.19
N GLU A 188 -27.60 0.62 -0.81
CA GLU A 188 -28.80 0.39 -1.61
C GLU A 188 -28.83 1.38 -2.78
N ILE A 189 -29.00 0.85 -3.99
CA ILE A 189 -29.16 1.61 -5.22
C ILE A 189 -30.62 2.10 -5.28
N LYS A 190 -30.80 3.42 -5.29
CA LYS A 190 -32.08 4.09 -5.48
C LYS A 190 -32.04 4.93 -6.75
N LYS A 191 -33.22 5.28 -7.26
CA LYS A 191 -33.37 6.14 -8.46
C LYS A 191 -32.59 7.45 -8.35
N GLU A 192 -32.47 7.98 -7.13
CA GLU A 192 -31.93 9.31 -6.87
C GLU A 192 -30.49 9.29 -6.32
N GLY A 193 -29.90 8.10 -6.15
CA GLY A 193 -28.54 7.94 -5.64
C GLY A 193 -28.31 6.67 -4.84
N LEU A 194 -27.30 6.72 -3.97
CA LEU A 194 -26.89 5.62 -3.10
C LEU A 194 -27.32 5.90 -1.65
N LYS A 195 -27.93 4.92 -0.99
CA LYS A 195 -28.23 4.98 0.45
C LYS A 195 -27.33 4.01 1.21
N SER A 196 -26.58 4.50 2.19
CA SER A 196 -25.71 3.65 3.02
C SER A 196 -26.53 2.62 3.77
N LEU A 197 -26.08 1.36 3.79
CA LEU A 197 -26.68 0.29 4.61
C LEU A 197 -26.12 0.27 6.03
N SER A 198 -24.93 0.83 6.24
CA SER A 198 -24.23 0.84 7.53
C SER A 198 -24.56 2.08 8.36
N ASP A 199 -25.05 3.14 7.73
CA ASP A 199 -25.39 4.41 8.36
C ASP A 199 -26.77 4.84 7.85
N THR A 200 -27.80 4.43 8.58
CA THR A 200 -29.20 4.65 8.20
C THR A 200 -29.63 6.11 8.33
N ASP A 201 -28.88 6.91 9.09
CA ASP A 201 -29.15 8.32 9.36
C ASP A 201 -28.51 9.24 8.30
N ARG A 202 -27.49 8.75 7.59
CA ARG A 202 -26.96 9.46 6.42
C ARG A 202 -28.01 9.63 5.34
N LYS A 203 -28.16 10.88 4.91
CA LYS A 203 -28.94 11.25 3.73
C LYS A 203 -28.41 10.50 2.50
N MET A 204 -29.32 10.26 1.57
CA MET A 204 -29.00 9.69 0.25
C MET A 204 -27.89 10.49 -0.46
N ILE A 205 -26.90 9.78 -0.97
CA ILE A 205 -25.77 10.35 -1.71
C ILE A 205 -26.18 10.45 -3.18
N LYS A 206 -26.36 11.68 -3.67
CA LYS A 206 -26.83 11.92 -5.03
C LYS A 206 -25.71 11.70 -6.05
N LYS A 207 -26.09 11.16 -7.20
CA LYS A 207 -25.21 11.06 -8.38
C LYS A 207 -24.93 12.47 -8.91
N GLN A 208 -23.67 12.76 -9.21
CA GLN A 208 -23.17 14.02 -9.76
C GLN A 208 -22.48 13.80 -11.11
N ASN A 209 -22.27 14.89 -11.84
CA ASN A 209 -21.52 14.84 -13.09
C ASN A 209 -20.02 14.74 -12.81
N LEU A 210 -19.31 13.83 -13.48
CA LEU A 210 -17.85 13.65 -13.34
C LEU A 210 -17.08 14.97 -13.57
N LYS A 211 -17.55 15.82 -14.50
CA LYS A 211 -16.94 17.11 -14.83
C LYS A 211 -17.06 18.17 -13.73
N GLU A 212 -17.96 17.96 -12.76
CA GLU A 212 -18.11 18.83 -11.59
C GLU A 212 -17.07 18.49 -10.51
N PHE A 213 -16.52 17.28 -10.53
CA PHE A 213 -15.57 16.80 -9.52
C PHE A 213 -14.12 16.80 -10.00
N PHE A 214 -13.88 16.41 -11.26
CA PHE A 214 -12.54 16.44 -11.87
C PHE A 214 -12.50 17.46 -13.00
N LYS A 215 -11.41 18.23 -13.06
CA LYS A 215 -11.20 19.20 -14.15
C LYS A 215 -11.03 18.50 -15.49
N ASN A 216 -10.43 17.30 -15.48
CA ASN A 216 -10.25 16.44 -16.64
C ASN A 216 -9.88 15.00 -16.21
N GLU A 217 -9.85 14.08 -17.17
CA GLU A 217 -9.53 12.66 -16.95
C GLU A 217 -8.10 12.42 -16.44
N LYS A 218 -7.15 13.34 -16.67
CA LYS A 218 -5.77 13.19 -16.18
C LYS A 218 -5.69 13.25 -14.65
N GLU A 219 -6.55 14.05 -14.02
CA GLU A 219 -6.61 14.17 -12.56
C GLU A 219 -7.07 12.85 -11.92
N LEU A 220 -8.07 12.20 -12.51
CA LEU A 220 -8.52 10.88 -12.08
C LEU A 220 -7.43 9.81 -12.28
N GLN A 221 -6.78 9.79 -13.46
CA GLN A 221 -5.69 8.85 -13.74
C GLN A 221 -4.53 9.05 -12.76
N PHE A 222 -4.20 10.29 -12.45
CA PHE A 222 -3.16 10.63 -11.51
C PHE A 222 -3.43 10.05 -10.11
N LEU A 223 -4.66 10.18 -9.58
CA LEU A 223 -5.01 9.57 -8.30
C LEU A 223 -4.84 8.05 -8.31
N GLU A 224 -5.22 7.39 -9.40
CA GLU A 224 -5.03 5.94 -9.53
C GLU A 224 -3.56 5.55 -9.54
N ASP A 225 -2.75 6.29 -10.29
CA ASP A 225 -1.31 6.08 -10.37
C ASP A 225 -0.64 6.33 -9.01
N SER A 226 -1.03 7.39 -8.28
CA SER A 226 -0.54 7.66 -6.93
C SER A 226 -0.87 6.54 -5.95
N PHE A 227 -2.08 5.99 -6.00
CA PHE A 227 -2.43 4.83 -5.16
C PHE A 227 -1.55 3.62 -5.50
N ASP A 228 -1.36 3.33 -6.78
CA ASP A 228 -0.57 2.17 -7.21
C ASP A 228 0.92 2.36 -6.90
N MET A 229 1.46 3.57 -7.04
CA MET A 229 2.83 3.90 -6.61
C MET A 229 2.97 3.73 -5.10
N ALA A 230 2.03 4.25 -4.31
CA ALA A 230 2.07 4.17 -2.85
C ALA A 230 2.00 2.72 -2.35
N TYR A 231 1.11 1.89 -2.90
CA TYR A 231 0.72 0.61 -2.28
C TYR A 231 0.94 -0.64 -3.14
N SER A 232 1.23 -0.52 -4.43
CA SER A 232 1.19 -1.66 -5.37
C SER A 232 2.37 -1.69 -6.35
N THR A 233 3.50 -1.08 -6.00
CA THR A 233 4.69 -1.01 -6.85
C THR A 233 5.72 -2.10 -6.55
N ASP A 234 6.46 -2.50 -7.58
CA ASP A 234 7.61 -3.40 -7.47
C ASP A 234 8.90 -2.68 -7.05
N PHE A 235 8.92 -1.35 -7.12
CA PHE A 235 10.06 -0.54 -6.70
C PHE A 235 9.65 0.86 -6.26
N LYS A 236 10.51 1.51 -5.46
CA LYS A 236 10.38 2.91 -5.07
C LYS A 236 11.56 3.71 -5.63
N LEU A 237 11.28 4.92 -6.10
CA LEU A 237 12.30 5.92 -6.45
C LEU A 237 12.42 6.89 -5.30
N VAL A 238 13.58 6.92 -4.68
CA VAL A 238 13.76 7.56 -3.38
C VAL A 238 14.95 8.51 -3.44
N ASN A 239 14.77 9.75 -2.99
CA ASN A 239 15.90 10.66 -2.84
C ASN A 239 16.61 10.47 -1.50
N TYR A 240 17.70 11.19 -1.26
CA TYR A 240 18.48 11.02 -0.04
C TYR A 240 17.73 11.41 1.24
N ALA A 241 16.76 12.34 1.14
CA ALA A 241 15.84 12.72 2.21
C ALA A 241 14.69 11.72 2.45
N TYR A 242 14.70 10.56 1.77
CA TYR A 242 13.65 9.53 1.83
C TYR A 242 12.26 9.99 1.35
N ASN A 243 12.19 10.95 0.45
CA ASN A 243 10.96 11.15 -0.32
C ASN A 243 10.80 9.97 -1.29
N THR A 244 9.72 9.20 -1.17
CA THR A 244 9.39 8.07 -2.04
C THR A 244 8.70 8.49 -3.34
N ASN A 245 8.38 9.79 -3.49
CA ASN A 245 7.75 10.43 -4.64
C ASN A 245 6.36 9.86 -4.97
N ASP A 246 5.66 9.33 -3.96
CA ASP A 246 4.33 8.72 -4.12
C ASP A 246 3.20 9.78 -4.26
N ASP A 247 3.45 11.02 -3.82
CA ASP A 247 2.52 12.14 -3.74
C ASP A 247 2.87 13.32 -4.67
N MET A 248 3.81 13.12 -5.60
CA MET A 248 4.26 14.13 -6.56
C MET A 248 3.18 14.43 -7.59
N SER A 249 3.07 15.67 -8.08
CA SER A 249 2.09 16.07 -9.10
C SER A 249 2.25 15.37 -10.46
N GLU A 250 3.40 14.74 -10.70
CA GLU A 250 3.71 14.01 -11.91
C GLU A 250 4.57 12.77 -11.57
N LYS A 251 4.40 11.72 -12.37
CA LYS A 251 5.20 10.49 -12.24
C LYS A 251 6.60 10.73 -12.78
N ILE A 252 7.60 10.29 -12.03
CA ILE A 252 9.01 10.32 -12.48
C ILE A 252 9.23 9.25 -13.54
N ASP A 253 9.62 9.68 -14.75
CA ASP A 253 10.10 8.79 -15.80
C ASP A 253 11.59 8.49 -15.64
N ILE A 254 11.89 7.35 -15.01
CA ILE A 254 13.28 6.93 -14.77
C ILE A 254 14.08 6.69 -16.06
N ALA A 255 13.42 6.51 -17.22
CA ALA A 255 14.10 6.36 -18.51
C ALA A 255 14.81 7.65 -18.95
N GLN A 256 14.41 8.80 -18.39
CA GLN A 256 15.05 10.09 -18.63
C GLN A 256 16.33 10.29 -17.78
N TYR A 257 16.61 9.37 -16.84
CA TYR A 257 17.76 9.44 -15.97
C TYR A 257 18.91 8.56 -16.48
N LYS A 258 20.14 8.99 -16.19
CA LYS A 258 21.35 8.20 -16.45
C LYS A 258 21.74 7.40 -15.21
N TYR A 259 21.88 6.09 -15.35
CA TYR A 259 22.33 5.23 -14.26
C TYR A 259 23.84 5.38 -13.99
N ASP A 260 24.20 5.62 -12.72
CA ASP A 260 25.57 5.56 -12.19
C ASP A 260 25.75 4.22 -11.44
N PRO A 261 26.47 3.24 -12.02
CA PRO A 261 26.68 1.93 -11.41
C PRO A 261 27.63 1.97 -10.20
N VAL A 262 28.48 2.99 -10.08
CA VAL A 262 29.45 3.10 -8.97
C VAL A 262 28.74 3.46 -7.67
N ARG A 263 27.74 4.35 -7.76
CA ARG A 263 26.90 4.78 -6.63
C ARG A 263 25.59 4.00 -6.52
N ASN A 264 25.25 3.25 -7.57
CA ASN A 264 23.96 2.56 -7.75
C ASN A 264 22.77 3.53 -7.67
N VAL A 265 22.84 4.65 -8.39
CA VAL A 265 21.81 5.70 -8.42
C VAL A 265 21.48 6.12 -9.85
N TYR A 266 20.37 6.82 -10.02
CA TYR A 266 19.93 7.43 -11.27
C TYR A 266 20.12 8.95 -11.15
N VAL A 267 20.77 9.55 -12.14
CA VAL A 267 21.14 10.97 -12.15
C VAL A 267 20.45 11.68 -13.31
N ASN A 268 19.82 12.81 -13.03
CA ASN A 268 19.21 13.67 -14.04
C ASN A 268 20.31 14.21 -14.97
N PRO A 269 20.31 13.86 -16.28
CA PRO A 269 21.36 14.28 -17.20
C PRO A 269 21.30 15.78 -17.54
N TYR A 270 20.18 16.44 -17.24
CA TYR A 270 19.98 17.88 -17.49
C TYR A 270 20.46 18.75 -16.32
N ALA A 271 20.72 18.16 -15.15
CA ALA A 271 21.25 18.87 -14.00
C ALA A 271 22.76 19.18 -14.22
N PRO A 272 23.21 20.43 -14.00
CA PRO A 272 24.62 20.76 -14.07
C PRO A 272 25.46 19.90 -13.11
N ALA A 273 26.57 19.32 -13.58
CA ALA A 273 27.38 18.41 -12.76
C ALA A 273 27.86 19.02 -11.43
N LYS A 274 28.06 20.35 -11.39
CA LYS A 274 28.47 21.09 -10.18
C LYS A 274 27.34 21.30 -9.16
N SER A 275 26.07 21.17 -9.56
CA SER A 275 24.91 21.29 -8.68
C SER A 275 24.39 19.94 -8.18
N LEU A 276 24.95 18.83 -8.67
CA LEU A 276 24.58 17.50 -8.20
C LEU A 276 24.98 17.29 -6.74
N ASN A 277 23.98 17.06 -5.88
CA ASN A 277 24.16 16.77 -4.48
C ASN A 277 23.58 15.38 -4.14
N TYR A 278 24.46 14.38 -4.09
CA TYR A 278 24.11 12.98 -3.78
C TYR A 278 23.62 12.76 -2.34
N LYS A 279 23.73 13.78 -1.48
CA LYS A 279 23.33 13.75 -0.07
C LYS A 279 22.44 14.92 0.30
N SER A 280 21.68 15.46 -0.66
CA SER A 280 20.75 16.55 -0.41
C SER A 280 19.68 16.12 0.61
N ASP A 281 19.46 16.96 1.61
CA ASP A 281 18.38 16.86 2.59
C ASP A 281 17.10 17.58 2.12
N ASP A 282 17.12 18.21 0.94
CA ASP A 282 15.92 18.77 0.33
C ASP A 282 14.98 17.64 -0.08
N PHE A 283 13.81 17.61 0.57
CA PHE A 283 12.78 16.61 0.36
C PHE A 283 12.28 16.54 -1.08
N HIS A 284 12.38 17.64 -1.85
CA HIS A 284 11.95 17.71 -3.24
C HIS A 284 13.11 17.56 -4.25
N TYR A 285 14.34 17.29 -3.78
CA TYR A 285 15.48 17.08 -4.65
C TYR A 285 15.36 15.76 -5.42
N THR A 286 15.15 15.84 -6.73
CA THR A 286 14.91 14.69 -7.61
C THR A 286 16.03 14.46 -8.62
N ASP A 287 17.07 15.30 -8.67
CA ASP A 287 18.18 15.13 -9.62
C ASP A 287 19.03 13.87 -9.37
N VAL A 288 18.95 13.30 -8.16
CA VAL A 288 19.59 12.02 -7.80
C VAL A 288 18.57 11.13 -7.10
N LEU A 289 18.27 9.98 -7.73
CA LEU A 289 17.29 9.03 -7.25
C LEU A 289 17.91 7.65 -7.01
N MET A 290 17.53 7.03 -5.91
CA MET A 290 17.85 5.66 -5.57
C MET A 290 16.65 4.78 -5.91
N LYS A 291 16.90 3.69 -6.65
CA LYS A 291 15.88 2.67 -6.87
C LYS A 291 15.97 1.60 -5.78
N PHE A 292 14.90 1.41 -5.03
CA PHE A 292 14.75 0.31 -4.07
C PHE A 292 13.77 -0.72 -4.62
N GLU A 293 14.21 -1.95 -4.80
CA GLU A 293 13.39 -3.04 -5.34
C GLU A 293 12.61 -3.72 -4.21
N ARG A 294 11.37 -4.13 -4.47
CA ARG A 294 10.54 -4.86 -3.52
C ARG A 294 11.10 -6.26 -3.28
N VAL A 295 11.37 -6.59 -2.03
CA VAL A 295 11.77 -7.92 -1.59
C VAL A 295 10.52 -8.68 -1.19
N LYS A 296 10.30 -9.85 -1.81
CA LYS A 296 9.18 -10.72 -1.45
C LYS A 296 9.43 -11.34 -0.07
N SER A 297 8.39 -11.35 0.76
CA SER A 297 8.39 -12.05 2.03
C SER A 297 7.97 -13.51 1.88
N GLU A 298 8.48 -14.35 2.78
CA GLU A 298 7.88 -15.62 3.12
C GLU A 298 7.05 -15.43 4.41
N ASN A 299 5.73 -15.65 4.31
CA ASN A 299 4.84 -15.57 5.48
C ASN A 299 4.87 -16.89 6.25
N LYS A 300 4.94 -16.80 7.59
CA LYS A 300 4.95 -17.92 8.52
C LYS A 300 3.99 -17.63 9.68
N THR A 301 3.52 -18.68 10.34
CA THR A 301 2.84 -18.56 11.63
C THR A 301 3.81 -18.00 12.67
N VAL A 302 3.33 -17.13 13.56
CA VAL A 302 4.13 -16.60 14.67
C VAL A 302 4.15 -17.64 15.81
N PRO A 303 5.29 -18.27 16.12
CA PRO A 303 5.44 -19.05 17.36
C PRO A 303 5.70 -18.10 18.54
N ASP A 304 5.62 -18.64 19.76
CA ASP A 304 6.05 -17.92 20.95
C ASP A 304 7.54 -17.56 20.86
N PHE A 305 7.88 -16.31 21.20
CA PHE A 305 9.26 -15.84 21.27
C PHE A 305 9.39 -14.82 22.39
N LYS A 306 10.63 -14.64 22.85
CA LYS A 306 10.97 -13.63 23.87
C LYS A 306 11.82 -12.54 23.22
N PRO A 307 11.30 -11.30 23.05
CA PRO A 307 12.09 -10.22 22.50
C PRO A 307 13.23 -9.84 23.44
N LEU A 308 14.34 -9.38 22.84
CA LEU A 308 15.43 -8.75 23.56
C LEU A 308 14.97 -7.40 24.15
N PRO A 309 15.56 -6.95 25.27
CA PRO A 309 15.22 -5.67 25.86
C PRO A 309 15.56 -4.50 24.92
N GLY A 310 14.78 -3.42 25.06
CA GLY A 310 14.93 -2.18 24.29
C GLY A 310 14.27 -2.23 22.92
N SER A 311 14.46 -1.14 22.17
CA SER A 311 13.85 -0.95 20.85
C SER A 311 14.88 -0.56 19.80
N VAL A 312 14.54 -0.78 18.52
CA VAL A 312 15.37 -0.35 17.39
C VAL A 312 15.39 1.17 17.26
N PHE A 313 14.23 1.80 17.43
CA PHE A 313 14.03 3.24 17.48
C PHE A 313 13.60 3.65 18.88
N VAL A 314 14.23 4.70 19.43
CA VAL A 314 13.90 5.25 20.74
C VAL A 314 13.53 6.72 20.58
N ALA A 315 12.33 7.08 21.03
CA ALA A 315 11.77 8.43 20.98
C ALA A 315 11.03 8.73 22.29
N LYS A 316 11.41 9.83 22.93
CA LYS A 316 10.75 10.39 24.11
C LYS A 316 10.82 11.91 24.02
N CYS A 317 9.69 12.60 24.00
CA CYS A 317 9.67 14.03 24.28
C CYS A 317 10.17 14.28 25.72
N GLN A 318 10.90 15.38 25.90
CA GLN A 318 11.22 15.95 27.22
C GLN A 318 10.09 16.85 27.72
#